data_AF-F0VLW0-F1
#
_entry.id   AF-F0VLW0-F1
#
_cell.length_a   1.000
_cell.length_b   1.000
_cell.length_c   1.000
_cell.angle_alpha   90.00
_cell.angle_beta   90.00
_cell.angle_gamma   90.00
#
_symmetry.space_group_name_H-M   'P 1'
#
loop_
_entity.id
_entity.type
_entity.pdbx_description
1 polymer ?
#
loop_
_entity_poly.entity_id
_entity_poly.type
_entity_poly.pdbx_seq_one_letter_code
_entity_poly.pdbx_strand_id
1 'polypeptide(L)'
;MGRRQKVKSNAGNRKLKRGERDLKRRGKDIDQVHADLLKGHVDLPVDDDLPGKGQFYCVSCARYFISDSALQIHTRTKAHKRRLVVAQETPWTHEDAEQAAK
;
A
#
# COMPACT_ATOMS: atom_id res chain seq x y z
N MET A 1 -1.00 53.76 5.67
CA MET A 1 -1.29 52.44 6.29
C MET A 1 -1.56 51.41 5.22
N GLY A 2 -0.50 50.82 4.63
CA GLY A 2 -0.63 49.79 3.59
C GLY A 2 -0.81 48.40 4.20
N ARG A 3 -1.82 47.65 3.76
CA ARG A 3 -2.05 46.28 4.22
C ARG A 3 -0.86 45.40 3.81
N ARG A 4 -0.06 44.94 4.78
CA ARG A 4 1.04 43.97 4.55
C ARG A 4 0.48 42.77 3.79
N GLN A 5 0.90 42.58 2.53
CA GLN A 5 0.59 41.36 1.78
C GLN A 5 1.35 40.19 2.41
N LYS A 6 0.63 39.12 2.79
CA LYS A 6 1.26 37.87 3.21
C LYS A 6 2.13 37.36 2.06
N VAL A 7 3.39 37.04 2.35
CA VAL A 7 4.28 36.32 1.44
C VAL A 7 3.53 35.07 0.96
N LYS A 8 3.35 34.94 -0.36
CA LYS A 8 2.70 33.75 -0.94
C LYS A 8 3.53 32.53 -0.54
N SER A 9 3.05 31.74 0.41
CA SER A 9 3.58 30.40 0.59
C SER A 9 3.26 29.64 -0.68
N ASN A 10 4.28 29.02 -1.29
CA ASN A 10 4.09 28.06 -2.37
C ASN A 10 3.44 26.79 -1.81
N ALA A 11 2.23 26.91 -1.27
CA ALA A 11 1.34 25.78 -1.08
C ALA A 11 0.87 25.38 -2.49
N GLY A 12 1.76 24.70 -3.22
CA GLY A 12 1.44 24.19 -4.56
C GLY A 12 0.14 23.42 -4.46
N ASN A 13 -0.89 23.89 -5.16
CA ASN A 13 -2.25 23.38 -5.11
C ASN A 13 -2.29 22.00 -5.76
N ARG A 14 -1.77 21.01 -5.03
CA ARG A 14 -1.54 19.64 -5.47
C ARG A 14 -2.76 18.85 -5.04
N LYS A 15 -3.68 18.58 -5.97
CA LYS A 15 -4.92 17.83 -5.72
C LYS A 15 -4.67 16.49 -5.03
N LEU A 16 -3.63 15.78 -5.48
CA LEU A 16 -3.19 14.51 -4.89
C LEU A 16 -1.93 14.68 -4.06
N LYS A 17 -1.89 13.99 -2.92
CA LYS A 17 -0.70 13.89 -2.07
C LYS A 17 0.47 13.28 -2.86
N ARG A 18 1.70 13.63 -2.48
CA ARG A 18 2.91 13.19 -3.19
C ARG A 18 2.97 11.66 -3.34
N GLY A 19 2.62 10.91 -2.30
CA GLY A 19 2.64 9.44 -2.32
C GLY A 19 1.62 8.80 -3.26
N GLU A 20 0.54 9.53 -3.59
CA GLU A 20 -0.51 9.05 -4.50
C GLU A 20 -0.19 9.37 -5.96
N ARG A 21 0.64 10.40 -6.18
CA ARG A 21 1.08 10.83 -7.51
C ARG A 21 2.38 10.16 -7.96
N ASP A 22 3.25 9.80 -7.02
CA ASP A 22 4.58 9.28 -7.34
C ASP A 22 4.52 7.82 -7.78
N LEU A 23 4.58 7.59 -9.09
CA LEU A 23 4.64 6.26 -9.69
C LEU A 23 5.89 5.47 -9.28
N LYS A 24 6.97 6.14 -8.85
CA LYS A 24 8.24 5.47 -8.54
C LYS A 24 8.22 4.70 -7.21
N ARG A 25 7.26 4.98 -6.32
CA ARG A 25 7.20 4.39 -4.97
C ARG A 25 5.82 3.82 -4.66
N ARG A 26 5.07 3.45 -5.69
CA ARG A 26 3.73 2.89 -5.55
C ARG A 26 3.84 1.44 -5.04
N GLY A 27 3.08 1.13 -4.00
CA GLY A 27 2.95 -0.24 -3.51
C GLY A 27 1.96 -1.06 -4.34
N LYS A 28 1.81 -2.34 -4.00
CA LYS A 28 0.79 -3.20 -4.62
C LYS A 28 -0.62 -2.67 -4.36
N ASP A 29 -1.45 -2.73 -5.39
CA ASP A 29 -2.86 -2.35 -5.31
C ASP A 29 -3.70 -3.43 -4.58
N ILE A 30 -4.93 -3.09 -4.19
CA ILE A 30 -5.76 -3.95 -3.33
C ILE A 30 -6.19 -5.22 -4.07
N ASP A 31 -6.54 -5.09 -5.35
CA ASP A 31 -6.87 -6.18 -6.27
C ASP A 31 -5.72 -7.17 -6.46
N GLN A 32 -4.49 -6.65 -6.62
CA GLN A 32 -3.28 -7.48 -6.70
C GLN A 32 -3.04 -8.25 -5.41
N VAL A 33 -3.20 -7.59 -4.26
CA VAL A 33 -3.06 -8.22 -2.95
C VAL A 33 -4.15 -9.26 -2.71
N HIS A 34 -5.40 -9.00 -3.13
CA HIS A 34 -6.49 -9.95 -3.02
C HIS A 34 -6.19 -11.22 -3.85
N ALA A 35 -5.69 -11.07 -5.08
CA ALA A 35 -5.25 -12.20 -5.90
C ALA A 35 -4.10 -12.99 -5.25
N ASP A 36 -3.13 -12.30 -4.64
CA ASP A 36 -2.03 -12.95 -3.91
C ASP A 36 -2.54 -13.70 -2.66
N LEU A 37 -3.53 -13.16 -1.94
CA LEU A 37 -4.19 -13.84 -0.81
C LEU A 37 -4.94 -15.11 -1.25
N LEU A 38 -5.59 -15.07 -2.42
CA LEU A 38 -6.31 -16.22 -2.97
C LEU A 38 -5.39 -17.38 -3.35
N LYS A 39 -4.17 -17.07 -3.82
CA LYS A 39 -3.14 -18.07 -4.13
C LYS A 39 -2.61 -18.79 -2.88
N GLY A 40 -2.71 -18.17 -1.71
CA GLY A 40 -2.38 -18.75 -0.40
C GLY A 40 -0.90 -18.94 -0.11
N HIS A 41 -0.10 -19.36 -1.10
CA HIS A 41 1.34 -19.52 -0.97
C HIS A 41 2.09 -18.53 -1.88
N VAL A 42 3.11 -17.88 -1.31
CA VAL A 42 4.07 -17.08 -2.05
C VAL A 42 5.42 -17.76 -1.85
N ASP A 43 5.98 -18.34 -2.91
CA ASP A 43 7.36 -18.82 -2.92
C ASP A 43 8.29 -17.61 -2.77
N LEU A 44 9.01 -17.55 -1.66
CA LEU A 44 9.92 -16.46 -1.33
C LEU A 44 11.36 -16.94 -1.51
N PRO A 45 12.01 -16.63 -2.65
CA PRO A 45 13.42 -16.95 -2.83
C PRO A 45 14.27 -16.17 -1.81
N VAL A 46 15.40 -16.76 -1.44
CA VAL A 46 16.38 -16.08 -0.60
C VAL A 46 17.05 -15.01 -1.45
N ASP A 47 16.81 -13.75 -1.10
CA ASP A 47 17.33 -12.57 -1.80
C ASP A 47 18.04 -11.66 -0.80
N ASP A 48 19.36 -11.52 -0.95
CA ASP A 48 20.21 -10.76 -0.03
C ASP A 48 20.01 -9.23 -0.14
N ASP A 49 19.42 -8.73 -1.23
CA ASP A 49 19.11 -7.30 -1.38
C ASP A 49 17.85 -6.89 -0.60
N LEU A 50 17.03 -7.86 -0.18
CA LEU A 50 15.81 -7.63 0.56
C LEU A 50 16.00 -7.70 2.08
N PRO A 51 15.23 -6.92 2.87
CA PRO A 51 15.23 -7.04 4.32
C PRO A 51 14.93 -8.48 4.76
N GLY A 52 15.72 -8.99 5.71
CA GLY A 52 15.54 -10.34 6.23
C GLY A 52 15.73 -11.44 5.17
N LYS A 53 16.54 -11.17 4.14
CA LYS A 53 16.79 -12.04 3.00
C LYS A 53 15.53 -12.42 2.20
N GLY A 54 14.53 -11.54 2.22
CA GLY A 54 13.24 -11.78 1.59
C GLY A 54 12.33 -12.77 2.34
N GLN A 55 12.75 -13.35 3.46
CA GLN A 55 12.01 -14.45 4.10
C GLN A 55 10.81 -13.97 4.94
N PHE A 56 10.91 -12.81 5.58
CA PHE A 56 9.85 -12.29 6.46
C PHE A 56 8.92 -11.33 5.71
N TYR A 57 7.98 -11.89 4.95
CA TYR A 57 7.07 -11.11 4.09
C TYR A 57 5.62 -11.12 4.59
N CYS A 58 4.99 -9.94 4.56
CA CYS A 58 3.57 -9.77 4.82
C CYS A 58 2.82 -9.61 3.49
N VAL A 59 2.00 -10.61 3.13
CA VAL A 59 1.23 -10.63 1.87
C VAL A 59 0.25 -9.46 1.77
N SER A 60 -0.51 -9.20 2.83
CA SER A 60 -1.56 -8.17 2.82
C SER A 60 -1.05 -6.73 2.70
N CYS A 61 0.14 -6.49 3.24
CA CYS A 61 0.78 -5.17 3.23
C CYS A 61 1.86 -5.05 2.15
N ALA A 62 2.18 -6.14 1.45
CA ALA A 62 3.25 -6.23 0.46
C ALA A 62 4.59 -5.67 0.95
N ARG A 63 5.00 -6.05 2.17
CA ARG A 63 6.19 -5.51 2.84
C ARG A 63 7.07 -6.61 3.42
N TYR A 64 8.38 -6.44 3.24
CA TYR A 64 9.42 -7.26 3.85
C TYR A 64 9.85 -6.69 5.21
N PHE A 65 10.22 -7.58 6.12
CA PHE A 65 10.70 -7.29 7.47
C PHE A 65 12.06 -7.92 7.70
N ILE A 66 12.79 -7.41 8.69
CA ILE A 66 14.16 -7.85 8.99
C ILE A 66 14.16 -9.17 9.79
N SER A 67 13.15 -9.40 10.61
CA SER A 67 13.03 -10.56 11.51
C SER A 67 11.58 -11.02 11.66
N ASP A 68 11.38 -12.27 12.10
CA ASP A 68 10.05 -12.79 12.45
C ASP A 68 9.38 -11.97 13.57
N SER A 69 10.15 -11.57 14.59
CA SER A 69 9.62 -10.74 15.68
C SER A 69 9.02 -9.41 15.19
N ALA A 70 9.65 -8.79 14.19
CA ALA A 70 9.14 -7.56 13.57
C ALA A 70 7.85 -7.82 12.77
N LEU A 71 7.77 -8.95 12.08
CA LEU A 71 6.56 -9.40 11.37
C LEU A 71 5.41 -9.63 12.36
N GLN A 72 5.66 -10.32 13.48
CA GLN A 72 4.66 -10.57 14.52
C GLN A 72 4.15 -9.29 15.20
N ILE A 73 5.02 -8.30 15.40
CA ILE A 73 4.59 -6.99 15.91
C ILE A 73 3.73 -6.28 14.85
N HIS A 74 4.13 -6.33 13.58
CA HIS A 74 3.40 -5.73 12.47
C HIS A 74 1.97 -6.28 12.35
N THR A 75 1.78 -7.61 12.41
CA THR A 75 0.45 -8.24 12.27
C THR A 75 -0.53 -7.81 13.36
N ARG A 76 -0.02 -7.45 14.54
CA ARG A 76 -0.84 -6.96 15.66
C ARG A 76 -1.30 -5.50 15.50
N THR A 77 -0.66 -4.72 14.64
CA THR A 77 -0.96 -3.29 14.47
C THR A 77 -2.33 -3.04 13.84
N LYS A 78 -2.96 -1.91 14.21
CA LYS A 78 -4.26 -1.49 13.65
C LYS A 78 -4.20 -1.29 12.13
N ALA A 79 -3.07 -0.80 11.61
CA ALA A 79 -2.89 -0.56 10.17
C ALA A 79 -2.96 -1.85 9.38
N HIS A 80 -2.26 -2.90 9.84
CA HIS A 80 -2.30 -4.21 9.22
C HIS A 80 -3.70 -4.81 9.25
N LYS A 81 -4.37 -4.80 10.41
CA LYS A 81 -5.74 -5.33 10.56
C LYS A 81 -6.73 -4.64 9.60
N ARG A 82 -6.64 -3.32 9.47
CA ARG A 82 -7.48 -2.57 8.52
C ARG A 82 -7.20 -2.96 7.08
N ARG A 83 -5.93 -3.11 6.70
CA ARG A 83 -5.55 -3.52 5.34
C ARG A 83 -5.99 -4.95 5.03
N LEU A 84 -5.90 -5.86 6.01
CA LEU A 84 -6.38 -7.23 5.85
C LEU A 84 -7.87 -7.31 5.56
N VAL A 85 -8.70 -6.57 6.31
CA VAL A 85 -10.16 -6.56 6.10
C VAL A 85 -10.46 -6.10 4.66
N VAL A 86 -9.89 -4.97 4.25
CA VAL A 86 -10.09 -4.44 2.89
C VAL A 86 -9.56 -5.37 1.81
N ALA A 87 -8.45 -6.08 2.08
CA ALA A 87 -7.88 -7.01 1.10
C ALA A 87 -8.61 -8.36 1.02
N GLN A 88 -9.47 -8.68 1.99
CA GLN A 88 -10.36 -9.86 1.95
C GLN A 88 -11.70 -9.56 1.28
N GLU A 89 -12.10 -8.28 1.26
CA GLU A 89 -13.27 -7.85 0.50
C GLU A 89 -13.02 -8.03 -1.00
N THR A 90 -14.06 -8.40 -1.73
CA THR A 90 -14.01 -8.53 -3.20
C THR A 90 -13.59 -7.19 -3.82
N PRO A 91 -12.46 -7.12 -4.53
CA PRO A 91 -11.98 -5.87 -5.09
C PRO A 91 -12.89 -5.41 -6.23
N TRP A 92 -13.06 -4.09 -6.35
CA TRP A 92 -13.77 -3.49 -7.47
C TRP A 92 -12.96 -3.64 -8.77
N THR A 93 -13.57 -4.21 -9.80
CA THR A 93 -12.92 -4.48 -11.08
C THR A 93 -13.36 -3.51 -12.18
N HIS A 94 -12.68 -3.56 -13.32
CA HIS A 94 -13.05 -2.76 -14.50
C HIS A 94 -14.43 -3.16 -15.04
N GLU A 95 -14.75 -4.45 -15.03
CA GLU A 95 -16.03 -4.99 -15.49
C GLU A 95 -17.20 -4.43 -14.66
N ASP A 96 -17.02 -4.32 -13.34
CA ASP A 96 -17.99 -3.70 -12.44
C ASP A 96 -18.23 -2.22 -12.80
N ALA A 97 -17.17 -1.51 -13.20
CA ALA A 97 -17.27 -0.12 -13.63
C ALA A 97 -18.02 0.03 -14.97
N GLU A 98 -17.78 -0.86 -15.93
CA GLU A 98 -18.49 -0.88 -17.21
C GLU A 98 -19.97 -1.23 -17.02
N GLN A 99 -20.28 -2.19 -16.15
CA GLN A 99 -21.66 -2.55 -15.82
C GLN A 99 -22.42 -1.41 -15.14
N ALA A 100 -21.77 -0.69 -14.21
CA ALA A 100 -22.39 0.45 -13.53
C ALA A 100 -22.59 1.68 -14.44
N ALA A 101 -21.82 1.78 -15.53
CA ALA A 101 -21.94 2.85 -16.51
C ALA A 101 -23.03 2.61 -17.57
N LYS A 102 -23.58 1.39 -17.62
CA LYS A 102 -24.64 0.99 -18.55
C LYS A 102 -26.02 1.34 -18.02
#